data_AF-A0AA40YE90-F1
#
_entry.id   AF-A0AA40YE90-F1
#
_cell.length_a   1.000
_cell.length_b   1.000
_cell.length_c   1.000
_cell.angle_alpha   90.00
_cell.angle_beta   90.00
_cell.angle_gamma   90.00
#
_symmetry.space_group_name_H-M   'P 1'
#
loop_
_entity.id
_entity.type
_entity.pdbx_description
1 polymer ?
#
loop_
_entity_poly.entity_id
_entity_poly.type
_entity_poly.pdbx_seq_one_letter_code
_entity_poly.pdbx_strand_id
1 'polypeptide(L)'
;MADEYFLLVCDDVPHDVVLSDPGVRVMDVVKVVRRLTGLSLWRSKVLATQVPAVLLAGVPEEEAAAAVSALRDAGARAETRERPEPELPEH
;
A
#
# COMPACT_ATOMS: atom_id res chain seq x y z
N MET A 1 -16.52 -0.51 -17.83
CA MET A 1 -17.14 -0.12 -16.54
C MET A 1 -16.23 -0.68 -15.46
N ALA A 2 -15.25 0.01 -14.89
CA ALA A 2 -14.86 1.41 -14.97
C ALA A 2 -13.38 1.45 -14.56
N ASP A 3 -12.48 1.59 -15.53
CA ASP A 3 -11.13 2.06 -15.25
C ASP A 3 -10.94 3.18 -16.25
N GLU A 4 -11.58 4.29 -15.87
CA GLU A 4 -11.52 5.55 -16.55
C GLU A 4 -10.06 5.88 -16.85
N TYR A 5 -9.80 6.14 -18.12
CA TYR A 5 -8.57 6.71 -18.61
C TYR A 5 -8.25 8.00 -17.83
N PHE A 6 -7.47 7.88 -16.76
CA PHE A 6 -6.75 9.02 -16.20
C PHE A 6 -5.47 9.24 -17.01
N LEU A 7 -5.67 9.53 -18.30
CA LEU A 7 -4.63 10.07 -19.19
C LEU A 7 -4.41 11.55 -18.82
N LEU A 8 -3.80 11.79 -17.66
CA LEU A 8 -3.23 13.07 -17.26
C LEU A 8 -2.52 12.88 -15.92
N VAL A 9 -1.22 12.58 -15.93
CA VAL A 9 -0.19 12.99 -14.94
C VAL A 9 1.05 12.12 -15.19
N CYS A 10 2.11 12.79 -15.67
CA CYS A 10 3.53 12.42 -15.73
C CYS A 10 3.93 10.99 -15.30
N ASP A 11 4.47 10.14 -16.20
CA ASP A 11 5.41 9.01 -16.01
C ASP A 11 5.55 8.30 -14.62
N ASP A 12 4.47 8.18 -13.84
CA ASP A 12 4.52 7.70 -12.46
C ASP A 12 4.49 6.18 -12.46
N VAL A 13 5.64 5.58 -12.13
CA VAL A 13 5.79 4.14 -11.99
C VAL A 13 4.84 3.66 -10.88
N PRO A 14 4.01 2.62 -11.11
CA PRO A 14 3.15 2.11 -10.05
C PRO A 14 3.98 1.51 -8.91
N HIS A 15 3.75 2.01 -7.69
CA HIS A 15 4.42 1.56 -6.49
C HIS A 15 3.49 0.71 -5.61
N ASP A 16 4.03 -0.36 -5.06
CA ASP A 16 3.38 -1.16 -4.03
C ASP A 16 3.88 -0.71 -2.65
N VAL A 17 2.97 -0.42 -1.73
CA VAL A 17 3.32 -0.08 -0.35
C VAL A 17 3.39 -1.37 0.46
N VAL A 18 4.60 -1.76 0.86
CA VAL A 18 4.87 -2.97 1.64
C VAL A 18 5.16 -2.59 3.08
N LEU A 19 4.44 -3.21 4.02
CA LEU A 19 4.70 -3.13 5.44
C LEU A 19 5.80 -4.13 5.81
N SER A 20 6.93 -3.59 6.24
CA SER A 20 8.13 -4.33 6.65
C SER A 20 8.22 -4.50 8.16
N ASP A 21 7.51 -3.70 8.96
CA ASP A 21 7.36 -3.94 10.41
C ASP A 21 6.14 -3.17 10.97
N PRO A 22 5.22 -3.78 11.72
CA PRO A 22 4.09 -3.08 12.32
C PRO A 22 4.46 -2.25 13.57
N GLY A 23 5.69 -2.36 14.07
CA GLY A 23 6.18 -1.61 15.23
C GLY A 23 5.46 -1.91 16.54
N VAL A 24 5.67 -1.04 17.52
CA VAL A 24 5.11 -1.18 18.89
C VAL A 24 3.62 -0.79 18.93
N ARG A 25 3.19 0.09 18.01
CA ARG A 25 1.83 0.65 17.94
C ARG A 25 0.97 -0.08 16.91
N VAL A 26 0.97 -1.41 16.95
CA VAL A 26 0.24 -2.27 16.00
C VAL A 26 -1.24 -1.86 15.85
N MET A 27 -1.90 -1.43 16.93
CA MET A 27 -3.30 -1.00 16.87
C MET A 27 -3.52 0.25 16.01
N ASP A 28 -2.60 1.22 16.04
CA ASP A 28 -2.72 2.43 15.22
C ASP A 28 -2.38 2.13 13.77
N VAL A 29 -1.38 1.28 13.52
CA VAL A 29 -1.07 0.77 12.18
C VAL A 29 -2.26 0.02 11.59
N VAL A 30 -2.92 -0.85 12.36
CA VAL A 30 -4.13 -1.57 11.93
C VAL A 30 -5.28 -0.63 11.60
N LYS A 31 -5.44 0.49 12.31
CA LYS A 31 -6.44 1.51 11.96
C LYS A 31 -6.10 2.20 10.63
N VAL A 32 -4.84 2.54 10.40
CA VAL A 32 -4.37 3.13 9.14
C VAL A 32 -4.57 2.14 7.99
N VAL A 33 -4.08 0.91 8.13
CA VAL A 33 -4.29 -0.18 7.16
C VAL A 33 -5.76 -0.39 6.86
N ARG A 34 -6.64 -0.38 7.87
CA ARG A 34 -8.09 -0.49 7.66
C ARG A 34 -8.67 0.68 6.88
N ARG A 35 -8.19 1.91 7.09
CA ARG A 35 -8.62 3.08 6.32
C ARG A 35 -8.13 3.04 4.87
N LEU A 36 -6.90 2.55 4.66
CA LEU A 36 -6.29 2.43 3.34
C LEU A 36 -6.90 1.28 2.52
N THR A 37 -7.07 0.10 3.13
CA THR A 37 -7.50 -1.13 2.44
C THR A 37 -8.99 -1.44 2.56
N GLY A 38 -9.71 -0.80 3.48
CA GLY A 38 -11.12 -1.10 3.77
C GLY A 38 -11.37 -2.47 4.42
N LEU A 39 -10.33 -3.24 4.75
CA LEU A 39 -10.48 -4.57 5.34
C LEU A 39 -11.09 -4.53 6.75
N SER A 40 -11.72 -5.63 7.17
CA SER A 40 -12.24 -5.79 8.53
C SER A 40 -11.11 -5.79 9.57
N LEU A 41 -11.39 -5.36 10.81
CA LEU A 41 -10.40 -5.23 11.89
C LEU A 41 -9.53 -6.50 12.07
N TRP A 42 -10.15 -7.67 11.98
CA TRP A 42 -9.45 -8.96 12.03
C TRP A 42 -8.46 -9.13 10.86
N ARG A 43 -8.91 -8.90 9.62
CA ARG A 43 -8.07 -9.03 8.43
C ARG A 43 -6.93 -8.01 8.45
N SER A 44 -7.19 -6.77 8.85
CA SER A 44 -6.15 -5.73 8.99
C SER A 44 -5.10 -6.10 10.03
N LYS A 45 -5.50 -6.72 11.15
CA LYS A 45 -4.57 -7.24 12.17
C LYS A 45 -3.71 -8.36 11.62
N VAL A 46 -4.32 -9.35 10.96
CA VAL A 46 -3.58 -10.47 10.34
C VAL A 46 -2.59 -9.94 9.30
N LEU A 47 -3.04 -9.04 8.42
CA LEU A 47 -2.21 -8.41 7.39
C LEU A 47 -1.02 -7.66 8.01
N ALA A 48 -1.25 -6.87 9.07
CA ALA A 48 -0.19 -6.14 9.75
C ALA A 48 0.84 -7.07 10.46
N THR A 49 0.44 -8.28 10.83
CA THR A 49 1.36 -9.29 11.41
C THR A 49 2.09 -10.14 10.36
N GLN A 50 1.64 -10.14 9.11
CA GLN A 50 2.22 -10.95 8.03
C GLN A 50 3.29 -10.18 7.27
N VAL A 51 4.34 -9.76 7.96
CA VAL A 51 5.47 -9.08 7.34
C VAL A 51 6.31 -10.06 6.52
N PRO A 52 6.70 -9.72 5.27
CA PRO A 52 6.35 -8.51 4.51
C PRO A 52 4.92 -8.58 3.93
N ALA A 53 4.11 -7.54 4.18
CA ALA A 53 2.71 -7.47 3.73
C ALA A 53 2.49 -6.32 2.74
N VAL A 54 1.91 -6.58 1.57
CA VAL A 54 1.48 -5.54 0.65
C VAL A 54 0.17 -4.91 1.16
N LEU A 55 0.19 -3.61 1.45
CA LEU A 55 -0.97 -2.86 1.92
C LEU A 55 -1.73 -2.25 0.75
N LEU A 56 -1.02 -1.53 -0.12
CA LEU A 56 -1.56 -0.92 -1.34
C LEU A 56 -0.73 -1.40 -2.51
N ALA A 57 -1.38 -1.60 -3.64
CA ALA A 57 -0.77 -2.15 -4.84
C ALA A 57 -1.09 -1.26 -6.04
N GLY A 58 -0.07 -0.90 -6.82
CA GLY A 58 -0.24 -0.06 -8.01
C GLY A 58 -0.74 1.36 -7.72
N VAL A 59 -0.24 1.99 -6.65
CA VAL A 59 -0.53 3.39 -6.33
C VAL A 59 0.57 4.30 -6.89
N PRO A 60 0.26 5.56 -7.28
CA PRO A 60 1.28 6.52 -7.74
C PRO A 60 2.27 6.86 -6.63
N GLU A 61 3.45 7.39 -6.96
CA GLU A 61 4.50 7.72 -5.98
C GLU A 61 3.96 8.64 -4.87
N GLU A 62 3.13 9.63 -5.23
CA GLU A 62 2.52 10.56 -4.27
C GLU A 62 1.65 9.85 -3.22
N GLU A 63 0.79 8.91 -3.66
CA GLU A 63 -0.04 8.11 -2.75
C GLU A 63 0.80 7.12 -1.95
N ALA A 64 1.81 6.51 -2.58
CA ALA A 64 2.72 5.59 -1.93
C ALA A 64 3.51 6.28 -0.82
N ALA A 65 4.05 7.48 -1.09
CA ALA A 65 4.76 8.31 -0.13
C ALA A 65 3.83 8.77 1.01
N ALA A 66 2.60 9.18 0.70
CA ALA A 66 1.61 9.55 1.70
C ALA A 66 1.25 8.37 2.62
N ALA A 67 1.04 7.18 2.05
CA ALA A 67 0.74 5.96 2.80
C ALA A 67 1.93 5.52 3.68
N VAL A 68 3.15 5.51 3.14
CA VAL A 68 4.38 5.19 3.90
C VAL A 68 4.58 6.20 5.03
N SER A 69 4.35 7.49 4.77
CA SER A 69 4.43 8.54 5.80
C SER A 69 3.42 8.31 6.93
N ALA A 70 2.15 8.04 6.60
CA ALA A 70 1.11 7.74 7.59
C ALA A 70 1.42 6.47 8.42
N LEU A 71 2.01 5.45 7.79
CA LEU A 71 2.44 4.23 8.48
C LEU A 71 3.64 4.49 9.40
N ARG A 72 4.61 5.31 8.97
CA ARG A 72 5.76 5.73 9.79
C ARG A 72 5.34 6.57 10.99
N ASP A 73 4.39 7.49 10.81
CA ASP A 73 3.84 8.30 11.91
C ASP A 73 3.10 7.43 12.95
N ALA A 74 2.38 6.39 12.46
CA ALA A 74 1.80 5.37 13.30
C ALA A 74 2.84 4.47 14.00
N GLY A 75 4.13 4.55 13.64
CA GLY A 75 5.23 3.79 14.24
C GLY A 75 5.56 2.46 13.54
N ALA A 76 5.06 2.24 12.33
CA ALA A 76 5.42 1.11 11.47
C ALA A 76 6.59 1.44 10.53
N ARG A 77 7.28 0.41 10.03
CA ARG A 77 8.17 0.52 8.88
C ARG A 77 7.45 0.04 7.63
N ALA A 78 7.34 0.92 6.65
CA ALA A 78 6.84 0.61 5.32
C ALA A 78 7.83 1.08 4.25
N GLU A 79 7.85 0.36 3.15
CA GLU A 79 8.74 0.54 1.99
C GLU A 79 7.89 0.56 0.72
N THR A 80 8.27 1.39 -0.25
CA THR A 80 7.68 1.38 -1.59
C THR A 80 8.46 0.40 -2.46
N ARG A 81 7.74 -0.48 -3.16
CA ARG A 81 8.31 -1.42 -4.12
C ARG A 81 7.80 -1.06 -5.50
N GLU A 82 8.72 -0.70 -6.40
CA GLU A 82 8.41 -0.46 -7.81
C GLU A 82 7.82 -1.74 -8.41
N ARG A 83 6.59 -1.68 -8.89
CA ARG A 83 5.99 -2.75 -9.68
C ARG A 83 6.20 -2.40 -11.15
N PRO A 84 7.18 -2.99 -11.85
CA PRO A 84 7.14 -2.96 -13.31
C PRO A 84 5.85 -3.67 -13.73
N GLU A 85 5.05 -3.03 -14.58
CA GLU A 85 3.85 -3.63 -15.15
C GLU A 85 4.17 -5.07 -15.58
N PRO A 86 3.36 -6.07 -15.20
CA PRO A 86 3.54 -7.39 -15.76
C PRO A 86 3.28 -7.26 -17.25
N GLU A 87 4.34 -7.42 -18.05
CA GLU A 87 4.22 -7.61 -19.49
C GLU A 87 3.14 -8.67 -19.73
N LEU A 88 2.03 -8.23 -20.33
CA LEU A 88 0.91 -9.09 -20.74
C LEU A 88 1.43 -10.20 -21.67
N PRO A 89 0.95 -11.45 -21.55
CA PRO A 89 0.73 -12.26 -22.72
C PRO A 89 -0.65 -11.90 -23.28
N GLU A 90 -0.67 -11.07 -24.34
CA GLU A 90 -1.80 -11.04 -25.27
C GLU A 90 -1.93 -12.43 -25.92
N HIS A 91 -3.04 -13.13 -25.68
CA HIS A 91 -3.50 -14.23 -26.53
C HIS A 91 -5.02 -14.27 -26.62
#